data_AF-A0A2N9B4A9-F1
#
_entry.id   AF-A0A2N9B4A9-F1
#
_cell.length_a   1.000
_cell.length_b   1.000
_cell.length_c   1.000
_cell.angle_alpha   90.00
_cell.angle_beta   90.00
_cell.angle_gamma   90.00
#
_symmetry.space_group_name_H-M   'P 1'
#
loop_
_entity.id
_entity.type
_entity.pdbx_description
1 polymer ?
#
loop_
_entity_poly.entity_id
_entity_poly.type
_entity_poly.pdbx_seq_one_letter_code
_entity_poly.pdbx_strand_id
1 'polypeptide(L)'
;MPGGSDLYLMKSILHDWPDDRAVTILRHCRAVLPPGGRVLILEPVLPEAVTTGGDGSTYLSDLNMLVNVGGRERTRQDFADLCDAAGLSLGSVGPLPEAEPFSLLEAVAR
;
A
#
# COMPACT_ATOMS: atom_id res chain seq x y z
N MET A 1 16.04 4.15 -8.71
CA MET A 1 15.03 3.72 -9.69
C MET A 1 15.46 4.22 -11.07
N PRO A 2 15.29 3.45 -12.16
CA PRO A 2 15.56 3.95 -13.52
C PRO A 2 14.56 5.06 -13.85
N GLY A 3 14.99 6.21 -14.34
CA GLY A 3 14.08 7.32 -14.72
C GLY A 3 13.41 7.10 -16.09
N GLY A 4 12.44 7.96 -16.41
CA GLY A 4 11.75 7.96 -17.71
C GLY A 4 10.43 7.20 -17.77
N SER A 5 9.99 6.63 -16.65
CA SER A 5 8.65 6.04 -16.50
C SER A 5 7.68 7.03 -15.85
N ASP A 6 6.42 6.98 -16.27
CA ASP A 6 5.30 7.72 -15.69
C ASP A 6 4.55 6.90 -14.62
N LEU A 7 4.84 5.60 -14.52
CA LEU A 7 4.21 4.66 -13.61
C LEU A 7 5.23 3.69 -12.99
N TYR A 8 5.17 3.48 -11.68
CA TYR A 8 5.84 2.36 -11.00
C TYR A 8 4.80 1.50 -10.28
N LEU A 9 4.87 0.19 -10.47
CA LEU A 9 4.04 -0.77 -9.75
C LEU A 9 4.89 -1.51 -8.72
N MET A 10 4.36 -1.65 -7.50
CA MET A 10 4.92 -2.48 -6.45
C MET A 10 3.82 -3.33 -5.83
N LYS A 11 4.09 -4.62 -5.63
CA LYS A 11 3.15 -5.58 -5.04
C LYS A 11 3.85 -6.28 -3.89
N SER A 12 3.21 -6.33 -2.72
CA SER A 12 3.75 -7.05 -1.56
C SER A 12 5.15 -6.61 -1.18
N ILE A 13 5.38 -5.30 -1.08
CA ILE A 13 6.68 -4.72 -0.74
C ILE A 13 6.58 -3.93 0.56
N LEU A 14 5.57 -3.07 0.71
CA LEU A 14 5.54 -2.11 1.82
C LEU A 14 5.21 -2.76 3.16
N HIS A 15 4.49 -3.89 3.17
CA HIS A 15 4.18 -4.60 4.41
C HIS A 15 5.40 -5.23 5.08
N ASP A 16 6.46 -5.53 4.31
CA ASP A 16 7.71 -6.10 4.84
C ASP A 16 8.54 -5.10 5.65
N TRP A 17 8.25 -3.81 5.52
CA TRP A 17 9.09 -2.74 6.06
C TRP A 17 8.36 -1.90 7.12
N PRO A 18 9.09 -1.40 8.13
CA PRO A 18 8.59 -0.35 9.01
C PRO A 18 8.36 0.97 8.24
N ASP A 19 7.59 1.87 8.84
CA ASP A 19 7.09 3.08 8.16
C ASP A 19 8.21 3.98 7.62
N ASP A 20 9.31 4.14 8.36
CA ASP A 20 10.48 4.93 7.93
C ASP A 20 11.12 4.38 6.65
N ARG A 21 11.20 3.06 6.53
CA ARG A 21 11.72 2.35 5.36
C ARG A 21 10.72 2.36 4.21
N ALA A 22 9.43 2.16 4.49
CA ALA A 22 8.37 2.27 3.50
C ALA A 22 8.32 3.67 2.86
N VAL A 23 8.41 4.73 3.69
CA VAL A 23 8.53 6.13 3.21
C VAL A 23 9.78 6.31 2.37
N THR A 24 10.92 5.73 2.76
CA THR A 24 12.17 5.82 1.99
C THR A 24 12.02 5.20 0.59
N ILE A 25 11.37 4.03 0.50
CA ILE A 25 11.08 3.36 -0.78
C ILE A 25 10.20 4.28 -1.66
N LEU A 26 9.10 4.78 -1.11
CA LEU A 26 8.17 5.66 -1.82
C LEU A 26 8.84 6.97 -2.26
N ARG A 27 9.74 7.54 -1.47
CA ARG A 27 10.53 8.74 -1.84
C ARG A 27 11.43 8.47 -3.04
N HIS A 28 12.06 7.30 -3.12
CA HIS A 28 12.87 6.93 -4.29
C HIS A 28 12.02 6.80 -5.55
N CYS A 29 10.78 6.32 -5.45
CA CYS A 29 9.82 6.33 -6.55
C CYS A 29 9.42 7.77 -6.91
N ARG A 30 9.06 8.60 -5.93
CA ARG A 30 8.71 10.01 -6.15
C ARG A 30 9.82 10.76 -6.87
N ALA A 31 11.09 10.56 -6.50
CA ALA A 31 12.23 11.29 -7.05
C ALA A 31 12.44 11.08 -8.56
N VAL A 32 11.94 9.98 -9.13
CA VAL A 32 12.11 9.66 -10.56
C VAL A 32 10.85 9.85 -11.38
N LEU A 33 9.71 10.11 -10.72
CA LEU A 33 8.44 10.34 -11.39
C LEU A 33 8.34 11.79 -11.90
N PRO A 34 7.85 12.00 -13.13
CA PRO A 34 7.45 13.31 -13.60
C PRO A 34 6.23 13.83 -12.81
N PRO A 35 5.91 15.14 -12.89
CA PRO A 35 4.66 15.67 -12.35
C PRO A 35 3.45 14.89 -12.89
N GLY A 36 2.55 14.47 -12.02
CA GLY A 36 1.39 13.63 -12.37
C GLY A 36 1.70 12.14 -12.61
N GLY A 37 2.98 11.74 -12.52
CA GLY A 37 3.39 10.34 -12.50
C GLY A 37 2.86 9.61 -11.27
N ARG A 38 2.77 8.28 -11.34
CA ARG A 38 2.00 7.48 -10.37
C ARG A 38 2.80 6.30 -9.82
N VAL A 39 2.49 5.94 -8.58
CA VAL A 39 2.89 4.67 -7.96
C VAL A 39 1.62 3.85 -7.72
N LEU A 40 1.58 2.64 -8.27
CA LEU A 40 0.56 1.65 -7.98
C LEU A 40 1.08 0.70 -6.92
N ILE A 41 0.34 0.61 -5.81
CA ILE A 41 0.69 -0.22 -4.66
C ILE A 41 -0.38 -1.31 -4.58
N LEU A 42 0.05 -2.57 -4.67
CA LEU A 42 -0.82 -3.73 -4.51
C LEU A 42 -0.51 -4.38 -3.17
N GLU A 43 -1.37 -4.14 -2.20
CA GLU A 43 -1.22 -4.62 -0.83
C GLU A 43 -2.58 -5.01 -0.24
N PRO A 44 -2.61 -5.93 0.75
CA PRO A 44 -3.77 -6.07 1.63
C PRO A 44 -4.02 -4.74 2.35
N VAL A 45 -5.30 -4.34 2.44
CA VAL A 45 -5.72 -3.13 3.16
C VAL A 45 -6.68 -3.55 4.26
N LEU A 46 -6.31 -3.25 5.50
CA LEU A 46 -7.16 -3.52 6.64
C LEU A 46 -8.38 -2.60 6.65
N PRO A 47 -9.58 -3.12 7.01
CA PRO A 47 -10.74 -2.28 7.25
C PRO A 47 -10.50 -1.37 8.47
N GLU A 48 -11.04 -0.15 8.43
CA GLU A 48 -10.89 0.83 9.52
C GLU A 48 -11.61 0.40 10.82
N ALA A 49 -12.62 -0.46 10.70
CA ALA A 49 -13.34 -1.02 11.84
C ALA A 49 -13.56 -2.52 11.63
N VAL A 50 -13.33 -3.29 12.69
CA VAL A 50 -13.70 -4.70 12.78
C VAL A 50 -15.23 -4.79 12.81
N THR A 51 -15.85 -5.25 11.73
CA THR A 51 -17.29 -5.49 11.70
C THR A 51 -17.57 -6.92 12.16
N THR A 52 -18.22 -7.05 13.31
CA THR A 52 -18.75 -8.34 13.79
C THR A 52 -19.89 -8.78 12.88
N GLY A 53 -19.55 -9.51 11.81
CA GLY A 53 -20.50 -9.96 10.79
C GLY A 53 -19.86 -10.27 9.42
N GLY A 54 -18.61 -9.84 9.20
CA GLY A 54 -17.84 -10.17 8.00
C GLY A 54 -17.19 -11.57 8.03
N ASP A 55 -16.90 -12.05 6.84
CA ASP A 55 -16.30 -13.31 6.46
C ASP A 55 -15.06 -13.60 7.32
N GLY A 56 -15.08 -14.68 8.11
CA GLY A 56 -14.00 -15.07 9.02
C GLY A 56 -12.61 -15.23 8.37
N SER A 57 -12.55 -15.29 7.04
CA SER A 57 -11.37 -15.43 6.20
C SER A 57 -10.39 -14.25 6.32
N THR A 58 -10.89 -13.01 6.32
CA THR A 58 -10.05 -11.81 6.42
C THR A 58 -9.36 -11.75 7.78
N TYR A 59 -10.09 -12.10 8.85
CA TYR A 59 -9.56 -12.17 10.21
C TYR A 59 -8.56 -13.31 10.42
N LEU A 60 -8.77 -14.46 9.77
CA LEU A 60 -7.80 -15.56 9.79
C LEU A 60 -6.54 -15.23 9.00
N SER A 61 -6.65 -14.43 7.94
CA SER A 61 -5.52 -13.96 7.12
C SER A 61 -4.69 -12.92 7.87
N ASP A 62 -5.35 -11.97 8.55
CA ASP A 62 -4.72 -11.01 9.48
C ASP A 62 -3.98 -11.75 10.62
N LEU A 63 -4.62 -12.74 11.26
CA LEU A 63 -3.98 -13.60 12.26
C LEU A 63 -2.82 -14.43 11.68
N ASN A 64 -2.92 -14.93 10.44
CA ASN A 64 -1.86 -15.69 9.79
C ASN A 64 -0.68 -14.78 9.45
N MET A 65 -0.91 -13.57 8.94
CA MET A 65 0.13 -12.58 8.63
C MET A 65 0.81 -12.03 9.89
N LEU A 66 0.06 -11.78 10.96
CA LEU A 66 0.58 -11.35 12.27
C LEU A 66 1.51 -12.42 12.90
N VAL A 67 1.28 -13.70 12.57
CA VAL A 67 2.06 -14.85 13.09
C VAL A 67 3.19 -15.29 12.15
N ASN A 68 3.04 -15.20 10.82
CA ASN A 68 3.99 -15.79 9.87
C ASN A 68 5.05 -14.84 9.29
N VAL A 69 4.79 -13.53 9.15
CA VAL A 69 5.64 -12.66 8.30
C VAL A 69 6.28 -11.50 9.09
N GLY A 70 5.76 -11.16 10.27
CA GLY A 70 6.25 -10.00 11.04
C GLY A 70 6.01 -8.65 10.33
N GLY A 71 5.27 -8.67 9.21
CA GLY A 71 4.89 -7.51 8.43
C GLY A 71 3.73 -6.76 9.08
N ARG A 72 3.69 -5.45 8.84
CA ARG A 72 2.64 -4.58 9.37
C ARG A 72 1.57 -4.41 8.29
N GLU A 73 0.45 -5.10 8.46
CA GLU A 73 -0.76 -4.80 7.70
C GLU A 73 -1.26 -3.39 8.08
N ARG A 74 -1.77 -2.66 7.08
CA ARG A 74 -2.03 -1.23 7.16
C ARG A 74 -3.42 -0.91 6.68
N THR A 75 -4.06 0.04 7.35
CA THR A 75 -5.34 0.61 6.91
C THR A 75 -5.13 1.56 5.74
N ARG A 76 -6.23 1.99 5.11
CA ARG A 76 -6.19 3.05 4.09
C ARG A 76 -5.50 4.31 4.62
N GLN A 77 -5.78 4.69 5.87
CA GLN A 77 -5.21 5.91 6.47
C GLN A 77 -3.70 5.78 6.65
N ASP A 78 -3.20 4.62 7.10
CA ASP A 78 -1.76 4.38 7.22
C ASP A 78 -1.05 4.54 5.86
N PHE A 79 -1.64 4.00 4.78
CA PHE A 79 -1.08 4.19 3.43
C PHE A 79 -1.12 5.65 2.97
N ALA A 80 -2.16 6.40 3.35
CA ALA A 80 -2.25 7.83 3.05
C ALA A 80 -1.09 8.59 3.73
N ASP A 81 -0.85 8.32 5.00
CA ASP A 81 0.21 8.96 5.80
C ASP A 81 1.61 8.63 5.25
N LEU A 82 1.85 7.38 4.83
CA LEU A 82 3.10 6.98 4.17
C LEU A 82 3.31 7.71 2.84
N CYS A 83 2.25 7.81 2.02
CA CYS A 83 2.30 8.51 0.74
C CYS A 83 2.61 10.00 0.96
N ASP A 84 1.90 10.65 1.89
CA ASP A 84 2.08 12.06 2.21
C ASP A 84 3.51 12.35 2.70
N ALA A 85 4.05 11.53 3.61
CA ALA A 85 5.42 11.64 4.10
C ALA A 85 6.48 11.44 2.98
N ALA A 86 6.11 10.77 1.89
CA ALA A 86 6.95 10.55 0.72
C ALA A 86 6.78 11.60 -0.40
N GLY A 87 5.90 12.59 -0.23
CA GLY A 87 5.61 13.60 -1.26
C GLY A 87 4.69 13.08 -2.38
N LEU A 88 3.91 12.04 -2.09
CA LEU A 88 2.87 11.49 -2.95
C LEU A 88 1.50 11.85 -2.36
N SER A 89 0.46 11.87 -3.19
CA SER A 89 -0.93 11.98 -2.75
C SER A 89 -1.63 10.67 -3.00
N LEU A 90 -2.15 10.03 -1.95
CA LEU A 90 -3.00 8.85 -2.13
C LEU A 90 -4.33 9.28 -2.78
N GLY A 91 -4.67 8.66 -3.90
CA GLY A 91 -5.90 8.89 -4.65
C GLY A 91 -6.92 7.78 -4.42
N SER A 92 -7.05 6.91 -5.42
CA SER A 92 -8.00 5.80 -5.39
C SER A 92 -7.44 4.61 -4.60
N VAL A 93 -8.33 3.92 -3.87
CA VAL A 93 -8.06 2.63 -3.23
C VAL A 93 -9.27 1.76 -3.53
N GLY A 94 -9.06 0.60 -4.12
CA GLY A 94 -10.14 -0.32 -4.45
C GLY A 94 -9.70 -1.79 -4.36
N PRO A 95 -10.62 -2.70 -3.98
CA PRO A 95 -10.31 -4.12 -3.96
C PRO A 95 -10.04 -4.62 -5.39
N LEU A 96 -9.24 -5.67 -5.51
CA LEU A 96 -9.07 -6.43 -6.76
C LEU A 96 -9.89 -7.72 -6.66
N PRO A 97 -11.09 -7.80 -7.27
CA PRO A 97 -12.04 -8.89 -7.05
C PRO A 97 -11.49 -10.29 -7.36
N GLU A 98 -10.60 -10.40 -8.35
CA GLU A 98 -9.99 -11.68 -8.75
C GLU A 98 -8.66 -11.97 -8.01
N ALA A 99 -8.23 -11.07 -7.11
CA ALA A 99 -6.95 -11.13 -6.43
C ALA A 99 -7.07 -10.80 -4.94
N GLU A 100 -8.15 -11.22 -4.28
CA GLU A 100 -8.22 -11.09 -2.82
C GLU A 100 -7.03 -11.79 -2.12
N PRO A 101 -6.48 -11.23 -1.03
CA PRO A 101 -6.94 -10.04 -0.29
C PRO A 101 -6.36 -8.70 -0.80
N PHE A 102 -5.80 -8.63 -2.01
CA PHE A 102 -5.13 -7.44 -2.50
C PHE A 102 -6.10 -6.32 -2.87
N SER A 103 -5.72 -5.10 -2.49
CA SER A 103 -6.29 -3.86 -3.01
C SER A 103 -5.27 -3.14 -3.88
N LEU A 104 -5.76 -2.41 -4.88
CA LEU A 104 -4.97 -1.49 -5.67
C LEU A 104 -5.09 -0.09 -5.07
N LEU A 105 -3.97 0.47 -4.64
CA LEU A 105 -3.84 1.84 -4.18
C LEU A 105 -3.06 2.64 -5.21
N GLU A 106 -3.58 3.81 -5.57
CA GLU A 106 -2.98 4.71 -6.54
C GLU A 106 -2.47 5.97 -5.85
N ALA A 107 -1.15 6.19 -5.90
CA ALA A 107 -0.50 7.37 -5.33
C ALA A 107 0.09 8.25 -6.44
N VAL A 108 -0.18 9.55 -6.42
CA VAL A 108 0.21 10.51 -7.47
C VAL A 108 1.35 11.40 -6.98
N ALA A 109 2.36 11.61 -7.82
CA ALA A 109 3.46 12.54 -7.57
C ALA A 109 2.97 13.99 -7.54
N ARG A 110 3.17 14.64 -6.39
CA ARG A 110 2.97 16.10 -6.20
C ARG A 110 4.19 16.87 -6.67
#